data_AF-A0A2S9G1V2-F1
#
_entry.id   AF-A0A2S9G1V2-F1
#
_cell.length_a   1.000
_cell.length_b   1.000
_cell.length_c   1.000
_cell.angle_alpha   90.00
_cell.angle_beta   90.00
_cell.angle_gamma   90.00
#
_symmetry.space_group_name_H-M   'P 1'
#
loop_
_entity.id
_entity.type
_entity.pdbx_description
1 polymer ?
#
loop_
_entity_poly.entity_id
_entity_poly.type
_entity_poly.pdbx_seq_one_letter_code
_entity_poly.pdbx_strand_id
1 'polypeptide(L)' 'YVGDARVVDDRYTLSVDVPDGLRCGNVYYGLVIPTRDVYSWGAVSLQGTLTSSFAAGCDGAPGGAFTYPFSLVRL' A
#
# COMPACT_ATOMS: atom_id res chain seq x y z
N TYR A 1 3.92 -9.97 -4.07
CA TYR A 1 4.94 -9.46 -3.14
C TYR A 1 4.64 -9.95 -1.74
N VAL A 2 5.66 -10.10 -0.88
CA VAL A 2 5.52 -10.60 0.49
C VAL A 2 6.33 -9.70 1.43
N GLY A 3 5.99 -9.72 2.72
CA GLY A 3 6.78 -9.07 3.76
C GLY A 3 6.36 -9.56 5.14
N ASP A 4 7.20 -9.30 6.13
CA ASP A 4 6.92 -9.64 7.52
C ASP A 4 6.19 -8.49 8.21
N ALA A 5 5.05 -8.80 8.83
CA ALA A 5 4.35 -7.84 9.67
C ALA A 5 4.99 -7.77 11.06
N ARG A 6 5.26 -6.56 11.53
CA ARG A 6 5.71 -6.31 12.91
C ARG A 6 4.53 -5.82 13.75
N VAL A 7 4.51 -6.21 15.02
CA VAL A 7 3.45 -5.82 15.96
C VAL A 7 4.04 -5.02 17.12
N VAL A 8 3.40 -3.88 17.42
CA VAL A 8 3.68 -3.02 18.57
C VAL A 8 2.34 -2.47 19.06
N ASP A 9 2.08 -2.53 20.36
CA ASP A 9 0.85 -2.00 20.99
C ASP A 9 -0.45 -2.42 20.29
N ASP A 10 -0.61 -3.74 20.09
CA ASP A 10 -1.77 -4.35 19.40
C ASP A 10 -2.02 -3.84 17.97
N ARG A 11 -1.00 -3.25 17.34
CA ARG A 11 -1.07 -2.76 15.97
C ARG A 11 -0.02 -3.45 15.12
N TYR A 12 -0.47 -4.10 14.06
CA TYR A 12 0.41 -4.66 13.04
C TYR A 12 0.78 -3.58 12.03
N THR A 13 2.01 -3.64 11.54
CA THR A 13 2.51 -2.86 10.41
C THR A 13 3.27 -3.77 9.46
N LEU A 14 2.94 -3.71 8.17
CA LEU A 14 3.60 -4.45 7.10
C LEU A 14 4.00 -3.46 6.01
N SER A 15 5.27 -3.50 5.60
CA SER A 15 5.76 -2.73 4.45
C SER A 15 6.07 -3.67 3.29
N VAL A 16 5.58 -3.32 2.10
CA VAL A 16 5.76 -4.10 0.88
C VAL A 16 6.19 -3.14 -0.23
N ASP A 17 7.30 -3.45 -0.89
CA ASP A 17 7.69 -2.75 -2.11
C ASP A 17 6.99 -3.42 -3.30
N VAL A 18 6.24 -2.64 -4.08
CA VAL A 18 5.37 -3.09 -5.17
C VAL A 18 5.86 -2.47 -6.48
N PRO A 19 6.81 -3.13 -7.19
CA PRO A 19 7.35 -2.66 -8.46
C PRO A 19 6.32 -2.30 -9.52
N ASP A 20 5.16 -2.97 -9.52
CA ASP A 20 4.07 -2.74 -10.46
C ASP A 20 2.85 -2.02 -9.85
N GLY A 21 3.09 -1.15 -8.86
CA GLY A 21 2.08 -0.47 -8.04
C GLY A 21 1.14 0.47 -8.81
N LEU A 22 1.42 1.77 -8.80
CA LEU A 22 0.53 2.77 -9.39
C LEU A 22 0.53 2.63 -10.93
N ARG A 23 -0.64 2.31 -11.49
CA ARG A 23 -0.84 2.19 -12.94
C ARG A 23 -1.37 3.48 -13.52
N CYS A 24 -0.61 4.07 -14.43
CA CYS A 24 -0.91 5.33 -15.08
C CYS A 24 -1.58 5.10 -16.44
N GLY A 25 -2.78 5.64 -16.64
CA GLY A 25 -3.50 5.53 -17.90
C GLY A 25 -4.06 4.12 -18.15
N ASN A 26 -3.72 3.51 -19.28
CA ASN A 26 -4.28 2.21 -19.65
C ASN A 26 -3.67 1.07 -18.84
N VAL A 27 -4.51 0.15 -18.34
CA VAL A 27 -4.06 -0.94 -17.47
C VAL A 27 -3.08 -1.94 -18.13
N TYR A 28 -3.08 -2.06 -19.47
CA TYR A 28 -2.26 -3.03 -20.22
C TYR A 28 -0.93 -2.47 -20.74
N TYR A 29 -0.88 -1.17 -21.08
CA TYR A 29 0.28 -0.54 -21.72
C TYR A 29 0.64 0.82 -21.13
N GLY A 30 -0.04 1.23 -20.06
CA GLY A 30 0.28 2.43 -19.30
C GLY A 30 1.55 2.28 -18.49
N LEU A 31 2.16 3.42 -18.17
CA LEU A 31 3.33 3.46 -17.29
C LEU A 31 2.97 2.89 -15.92
N VAL A 32 3.87 2.11 -15.35
CA VAL A 32 3.72 1.64 -13.98
C VAL A 32 4.80 2.27 -13.12
N ILE A 33 4.36 2.83 -12.00
CA ILE A 33 5.21 3.50 -11.02
C ILE A 33 5.34 2.58 -9.79
N PRO A 34 6.57 2.22 -9.38
CA PRO A 34 6.79 1.47 -8.16
C PRO A 34 6.24 2.21 -6.94
N THR A 35 5.56 1.47 -6.06
CA THR A 35 5.08 2.01 -4.79
C THR A 35 5.74 1.30 -3.61
N ARG A 36 5.82 2.01 -2.48
CA ARG A 36 6.00 1.40 -1.16
C ARG A 36 4.68 1.46 -0.42
N ASP A 37 4.15 0.29 -0.13
CA ASP A 37 2.85 0.07 0.48
C ASP A 37 3.02 -0.24 1.95
N VAL A 38 2.40 0.55 2.82
CA VAL A 38 2.43 0.37 4.27
C VAL A 38 1.02 0.05 4.74
N TYR A 39 0.82 -1.18 5.20
CA TYR A 39 -0.42 -1.63 5.81
C TYR A 39 -0.30 -1.50 7.32
N SER A 40 -1.32 -0.92 7.97
CA SER A 40 -1.43 -0.87 9.42
C SER A 40 -2.83 -1.24 9.89
N TRP A 41 -2.97 -2.18 10.82
CA TRP A 41 -4.26 -2.62 11.33
C TRP A 41 -4.24 -3.00 12.81
N GLY A 42 -5.38 -2.86 13.47
CA GLY A 42 -5.55 -3.29 14.86
C GLY A 42 -5.71 -4.81 14.96
N ALA A 43 -5.02 -5.42 15.94
CA ALA A 43 -5.06 -6.86 16.19
C ALA A 43 -6.45 -7.37 16.58
N VAL A 44 -7.21 -6.54 17.33
CA VAL A 44 -8.56 -6.86 17.81
C VAL A 44 -9.64 -6.33 16.88
N SER A 45 -9.55 -5.05 16.50
CA SER A 45 -10.57 -4.41 15.65
C SER A 45 -10.62 -4.97 14.23
N LEU A 46 -9.50 -5.55 13.76
CA LEU A 46 -9.31 -6.04 12.40
C LEU A 46 -9.49 -4.94 11.33
N GLN A 47 -9.49 -3.68 11.73
CA GLN A 47 -9.62 -2.52 10.85
C GLN A 47 -8.25 -1.91 10.62
N GLY A 48 -8.00 -1.48 9.40
CA GLY A 48 -6.71 -0.93 9.01
C GLY A 48 -6.75 -0.01 7.81
N THR A 49 -5.56 0.50 7.47
CA THR A 49 -5.32 1.34 6.31
C THR A 49 -4.07 0.85 5.56
N LEU A 50 -4.15 0.85 4.24
CA LEU A 50 -3.00 0.80 3.34
C LEU A 50 -2.65 2.24 2.95
N THR A 51 -1.41 2.66 3.17
CA THR A 51 -0.85 3.87 2.54
C THR A 51 0.15 3.45 1.47
N SER A 52 -0.19 3.69 0.21
CA SER A 52 0.66 3.41 -0.95
C SER A 52 1.37 4.69 -1.38
N SER A 53 2.69 4.72 -1.31
CA SER A 53 3.52 5.90 -1.58
C SER A 53 4.39 5.72 -2.82
N PHE A 54 4.57 6.78 -3.60
CA PHE A 54 5.35 6.77 -4.83
C PHE A 54 6.19 8.04 -4.94
N ALA A 55 7.43 7.91 -5.43
CA ALA A 55 8.37 9.02 -5.53
C ALA A 55 8.06 9.98 -6.70
N ALA A 56 7.39 9.49 -7.74
CA ALA A 56 6.96 10.27 -8.89
C ALA A 56 5.56 9.80 -9.32
N GLY A 57 4.70 10.72 -9.73
CA GLY A 57 3.37 10.42 -10.23
C GLY A 57 3.35 10.15 -11.73
N CYS A 58 2.16 9.90 -12.25
CA CYS A 58 1.93 9.74 -13.69
C CYS A 58 2.31 10.99 -14.48
N ASP A 59 2.83 10.80 -15.69
CA ASP A 59 3.11 11.88 -16.65
C ASP A 59 4.03 13.00 -16.09
N GLY A 60 4.95 12.64 -15.19
CA GLY A 60 5.89 13.58 -14.57
C GLY A 60 5.30 14.38 -13.41
N ALA A 61 4.11 14.03 -12.93
CA ALA A 61 3.55 14.62 -11.72
C ALA A 61 4.44 14.34 -10.50
N PRO A 62 4.35 15.17 -9.44
CA PRO A 62 5.08 14.92 -8.20
C PRO A 62 4.72 13.58 -7.55
N GLY A 63 5.63 13.09 -6.70
CA GLY A 63 5.35 11.97 -5.82
C GLY A 63 4.20 12.26 -4.85
N GLY A 64 3.66 11.21 -4.26
CA GLY A 64 2.50 11.30 -3.38
C GLY A 64 2.18 9.99 -2.69
N ALA A 65 1.02 9.96 -2.05
CA ALA A 65 0.51 8.75 -1.45
C ALA A 65 -1.01 8.67 -1.52
N PHE A 66 -1.53 7.46 -1.68
CA PHE A 66 -2.95 7.16 -1.54
C PHE A 66 -3.18 6.33 -0.29
N THR A 67 -4.30 6.57 0.39
CA THR A 67 -4.67 5.82 1.60
C THR A 67 -6.03 5.15 1.42
N TYR A 68 -6.08 3.85 1.68
CA TYR A 68 -7.26 3.01 1.50
C TYR A 68 -7.60 2.29 2.80
N PRO A 69 -8.82 2.43 3.34
CA PRO A 69 -9.27 1.64 4.48
C PRO A 69 -9.54 0.19 4.07
N PHE A 70 -9.31 -0.75 4.98
CA PHE A 70 -9.68 -2.16 4.82
C PHE A 70 -10.11 -2.78 6.16
N SER A 71 -10.79 -3.92 6.07
CA SER A 71 -11.15 -4.76 7.21
C SER A 71 -10.73 -6.20 6.93
N LEU A 72 -10.21 -6.87 7.96
CA LEU A 72 -9.88 -8.30 7.91
C LEU A 72 -11.03 -9.12 8.46
N VAL A 73 -11.15 -10.35 7.97
CA VAL A 73 -12.06 -11.37 8.48
C VAL A 73 -11.24 -12.54 9.02
N ARG A 74 -11.74 -13.15 10.11
CA ARG A 74 -11.22 -14.44 10.60
C ARG A 74 -12.05 -15.54 9.92
N LEU A 75 -11.38 -16.43 9.20
CA LEU A 75 -11.98 -17.57 8.52
C LEU A 75 -11.99 -18.81 9.42
#